data_AF-A0A4U8US57-F1
#
_entry.id   AF-A0A4U8US57-F1
#
_cell.length_a   1.000
_cell.length_b   1.000
_cell.length_c   1.000
_cell.angle_alpha   90.00
_cell.angle_beta   90.00
_cell.angle_gamma   90.00
#
_symmetry.space_group_name_H-M   'P 1'
#
loop_
_entity.id
_entity.type
_entity.pdbx_description
1 polymer ?
#
loop_
_entity_poly.entity_id
_entity_poly.type
_entity_poly.pdbx_seq_one_letter_code
_entity_poly.pdbx_strand_id
1 'polypeptide(L)'
;MRRTAAARIMWLLRTQTMLREEMCMEGVPTQDMLVLMEMDKSDRLEMNLVGNDRSNPSTASQLANLKWIAEEVGEDLKSLIYAIITGGQIIVRTNDRSLSKLFLLALTHLLPMGCIRFLSSSISYYESTKYNFLGLKLAAAIPRDLETEPFVVRLVPPCSKSDHEIKLLDCELLVEDAPPVPIRAPVLIHRFRQLLKDYSLSTNVLDATLRATREEWLSKAKLVYQVSRQKERIDMDAVIKIIKCGAQDRCVLNFWQSGLSKVYKQQVIDTINNS
;
A
#
# COMPACT_ATOMS: atom_id res chain seq x y z
N MET A 1 -23.71 50.77 -33.91
CA MET A 1 -22.60 50.35 -34.79
C MET A 1 -21.33 49.87 -34.07
N ARG A 2 -20.85 50.49 -32.98
CA ARG A 2 -19.58 50.05 -32.32
C ARG A 2 -19.64 48.69 -31.60
N ARG A 3 -20.78 48.31 -31.02
CA ARG A 3 -20.95 47.02 -30.31
C ARG A 3 -20.87 45.79 -31.23
N THR A 4 -21.31 45.91 -32.48
CA THR A 4 -21.28 44.81 -33.47
C THR A 4 -19.89 44.57 -34.05
N ALA A 5 -19.06 45.61 -34.19
CA ALA A 5 -17.67 45.48 -34.62
C ALA A 5 -16.78 44.82 -33.54
N ALA A 6 -16.94 45.22 -32.28
CA ALA A 6 -16.21 44.62 -31.16
C ALA A 6 -16.53 43.13 -30.98
N ALA A 7 -17.81 42.75 -31.12
CA ALA A 7 -18.22 41.34 -31.07
C ALA A 7 -17.60 40.49 -32.19
N ARG A 8 -17.49 41.04 -33.40
CA ARG A 8 -16.86 40.35 -34.55
C ARG A 8 -15.35 40.17 -34.35
N ILE A 9 -14.67 41.18 -33.82
CA ILE A 9 -13.23 41.10 -33.51
C ILE A 9 -12.99 40.06 -32.42
N MET A 10 -13.79 40.05 -31.35
CA MET A 10 -13.69 39.00 -30.32
C MET A 10 -13.93 37.60 -30.89
N TRP A 11 -14.93 37.45 -31.77
CA TRP A 11 -15.22 36.16 -32.39
C TRP A 11 -14.05 35.69 -33.27
N LEU A 12 -13.45 36.59 -34.04
CA LEU A 12 -12.31 36.28 -34.90
C LEU A 12 -11.04 35.94 -34.11
N LEU A 13 -10.80 36.62 -32.99
CA LEU A 13 -9.70 36.28 -32.08
C LEU A 13 -9.92 34.90 -31.43
N ARG A 14 -11.14 34.62 -30.97
CA ARG A 14 -11.48 33.34 -30.32
C ARG A 14 -11.43 32.16 -31.29
N THR A 15 -11.85 32.34 -32.53
CA THR A 15 -11.75 31.28 -33.54
C THR A 15 -10.29 31.01 -33.89
N GLN A 16 -9.46 32.05 -34.07
CA GLN A 16 -8.04 31.86 -34.36
C GLN A 16 -7.29 31.16 -33.22
N THR A 17 -7.63 31.43 -31.95
CA THR A 17 -7.01 30.72 -30.82
C THR A 17 -7.50 29.28 -30.67
N MET A 18 -8.72 28.95 -31.09
CA MET A 18 -9.27 27.59 -31.03
C MET A 18 -8.91 26.72 -32.24
N LEU A 19 -8.32 27.27 -33.30
CA LEU A 19 -7.84 26.48 -34.45
C LEU A 19 -6.60 25.64 -34.14
N ARG A 20 -5.94 25.88 -33.00
CA ARG A 20 -4.75 25.14 -32.55
C ARG A 20 -5.03 24.48 -31.21
N GLU A 21 -5.89 23.48 -31.22
CA GLU A 21 -6.03 22.57 -30.08
C GLU A 21 -4.91 21.54 -30.13
N GLU A 22 -4.05 21.56 -29.10
CA GLU A 22 -3.03 20.53 -28.91
C GLU A 22 -3.67 19.32 -28.23
N MET A 23 -3.62 18.16 -28.88
CA MET A 23 -3.99 16.89 -28.26
C MET A 23 -2.75 16.27 -27.62
N CYS A 24 -2.57 16.50 -26.33
CA CYS A 24 -1.52 15.87 -25.54
C CYS A 24 -2.06 14.59 -24.89
N MET A 25 -1.43 13.45 -25.19
CA MET A 25 -1.71 12.19 -24.50
C MET A 25 -0.87 12.14 -23.23
N GLU A 26 -1.52 12.01 -22.08
CA GLU A 26 -0.83 11.67 -20.85
C GLU A 26 -0.49 10.16 -20.83
N GLY A 27 0.48 9.79 -20.00
CA GLY A 27 0.80 8.39 -19.76
C GLY A 27 -0.40 7.63 -19.18
N VAL A 28 -0.40 6.31 -19.32
CA VAL A 28 -1.44 5.45 -18.74
C VAL A 28 -1.47 5.65 -17.22
N PRO A 29 -2.66 5.78 -16.59
CA PRO A 29 -2.76 5.92 -15.14
C PRO A 29 -2.11 4.75 -14.42
N THR A 30 -1.44 5.06 -13.30
CA THR A 30 -0.80 4.04 -12.46
C THR A 30 -1.85 3.15 -11.78
N GLN A 31 -1.45 1.97 -11.31
CA GLN A 31 -2.37 1.09 -10.58
C GLN A 31 -2.93 1.76 -9.33
N ASP A 32 -2.09 2.44 -8.55
CA ASP A 32 -2.56 3.14 -7.35
C ASP A 32 -3.57 4.23 -7.70
N MET A 33 -3.45 4.89 -8.87
CA MET A 33 -4.44 5.87 -9.33
C MET A 33 -5.77 5.19 -9.70
N LEU A 34 -5.74 4.07 -10.42
CA LEU A 34 -6.95 3.31 -10.75
C LEU A 34 -7.64 2.78 -9.49
N VAL A 35 -6.88 2.20 -8.55
CA VAL A 35 -7.39 1.73 -7.27
C VAL A 35 -8.02 2.88 -6.48
N LEU A 36 -7.34 4.03 -6.39
CA LEU A 36 -7.86 5.21 -5.69
C LEU A 36 -9.20 5.70 -6.28
N MET A 37 -9.39 5.56 -7.59
CA MET A 37 -10.66 5.87 -8.26
C MET A 37 -11.76 4.84 -7.97
N GLU A 38 -11.38 3.58 -7.72
CA GLU A 38 -12.28 2.48 -7.38
C GLU A 38 -12.62 2.41 -5.87
N MET A 39 -11.86 3.09 -5.01
CA MET A 39 -12.03 3.09 -3.56
C MET A 39 -13.22 3.93 -3.08
N ASP A 40 -13.92 3.41 -2.06
CA ASP A 40 -15.00 4.10 -1.38
C ASP A 40 -14.49 5.31 -0.58
N LYS A 41 -15.36 6.31 -0.42
CA LYS A 41 -15.02 7.56 0.29
C LYS A 41 -14.63 7.33 1.75
N SER A 42 -15.26 6.36 2.42
CA SER A 42 -14.95 5.98 3.80
C SER A 42 -13.51 5.49 3.94
N ASP A 43 -13.08 4.62 3.03
CA ASP A 43 -11.76 4.00 3.06
C ASP A 43 -10.67 5.02 2.74
N ARG A 44 -10.96 5.93 1.80
CA ARG A 44 -10.10 7.09 1.51
C ARG A 44 -9.92 7.97 2.74
N LEU A 45 -10.97 8.22 3.52
CA LEU A 45 -10.88 9.00 4.76
C LEU A 45 -10.09 8.26 5.84
N GLU A 46 -10.34 6.95 6.01
CA GLU A 46 -9.59 6.10 6.94
C GLU A 46 -8.09 6.14 6.64
N MET A 47 -7.70 6.12 5.36
CA MET A 47 -6.31 6.15 4.93
C MET A 47 -5.70 7.56 4.73
N ASN A 48 -6.43 8.64 5.07
CA ASN A 48 -5.99 10.03 4.82
C ASN A 48 -5.68 10.33 3.33
N LEU A 49 -6.43 9.74 2.40
CA LEU A 49 -6.31 9.92 0.94
C LEU A 49 -7.30 10.98 0.40
N VAL A 50 -7.91 11.78 1.29
CA VAL A 50 -8.87 12.84 0.94
C VAL A 50 -8.19 14.20 1.12
N GLY A 51 -7.95 14.90 0.00
CA GLY A 51 -7.34 16.24 -0.03
C GLY A 51 -6.32 16.38 -1.18
N ASN A 52 -6.21 17.59 -1.75
CA ASN A 52 -5.19 17.91 -2.77
C ASN A 52 -3.79 18.08 -2.17
N ASP A 53 -3.67 18.14 -0.84
CA ASP A 53 -2.39 18.28 -0.16
C ASP A 53 -1.67 16.93 -0.04
N ARG A 54 -1.05 16.53 -1.14
CA ARG A 54 0.21 15.77 -1.13
C ARG A 54 1.38 16.65 -0.66
N SER A 55 1.15 17.55 0.28
CA SER A 55 2.27 18.25 0.89
C SER A 55 3.12 17.16 1.58
N ASN A 56 4.42 17.22 1.31
CA ASN A 56 5.42 16.22 1.72
C ASN A 56 5.54 15.92 3.24
N PRO A 57 5.05 16.73 4.22
CA PRO A 57 5.30 16.40 5.64
C PRO A 57 4.59 15.14 6.13
N SER A 58 3.45 14.73 5.57
CA SER A 58 2.75 13.51 6.01
C SER A 58 3.51 12.24 5.63
N THR A 59 4.09 12.21 4.43
CA THR A 59 4.88 11.06 3.94
C THR A 59 6.20 10.95 4.68
N ALA A 60 6.89 12.06 4.92
CA ALA A 60 8.13 12.06 5.69
C ALA A 60 7.92 11.57 7.13
N SER A 61 6.83 12.00 7.78
CA SER A 61 6.44 11.53 9.11
C SER A 61 6.12 10.03 9.13
N GLN A 62 5.37 9.54 8.13
CA GLN A 62 5.08 8.10 7.99
C GLN A 62 6.34 7.26 7.80
N LEU A 63 7.32 7.75 7.04
CA LEU A 63 8.60 7.05 6.82
C LEU A 63 9.50 7.09 8.06
N ALA A 64 9.48 8.18 8.82
CA ALA A 64 10.14 8.22 10.12
C ALA A 64 9.52 7.20 11.10
N ASN A 65 8.19 7.15 11.16
CA ASN A 65 7.47 6.13 11.92
C ASN A 65 7.81 4.71 11.43
N LEU A 66 7.93 4.50 10.12
CA LEU A 66 8.28 3.18 9.58
C LEU A 66 9.69 2.74 9.98
N LYS A 67 10.68 3.65 9.98
CA LYS A 67 12.03 3.35 10.48
C LYS A 67 12.01 3.03 11.97
N TRP A 68 11.29 3.83 12.77
CA TRP A 68 11.12 3.58 14.20
C TRP A 68 10.46 2.22 14.48
N ILE A 69 9.38 1.86 13.76
CA ILE A 69 8.76 0.53 13.88
C ILE A 69 9.77 -0.58 13.58
N ALA A 70 10.60 -0.40 12.55
CA ALA A 70 11.60 -1.39 12.17
C ALA A 70 12.70 -1.58 13.22
N GLU A 71 13.00 -0.55 13.99
CA GLU A 71 13.94 -0.58 15.11
C GLU A 71 13.34 -1.30 16.32
N GLU A 72 12.17 -0.86 16.76
CA GLU A 72 11.50 -1.36 17.95
C GLU A 72 11.06 -2.82 17.81
N VAL A 73 10.64 -3.25 16.61
CA VAL A 73 10.28 -4.65 16.35
C VAL A 73 11.52 -5.56 16.36
N GLY A 74 12.72 -5.02 16.13
CA GLY A 74 13.99 -5.74 16.32
C GLY A 74 14.16 -7.00 15.47
N GLU A 75 14.18 -8.16 16.13
CA GLU A 75 14.41 -9.47 15.50
C GLU A 75 13.19 -9.97 14.71
N ASP A 76 11.98 -9.63 15.14
CA ASP A 76 10.72 -10.02 14.50
C ASP A 76 10.42 -9.21 13.23
N LEU A 77 11.32 -8.30 12.82
CA LEU A 77 11.14 -7.46 11.64
C LEU A 77 10.95 -8.30 10.37
N LYS A 78 11.61 -9.46 10.27
CA LYS A 78 11.41 -10.37 9.12
C LYS A 78 10.00 -10.93 9.11
N SER A 79 9.46 -11.29 10.27
CA SER A 79 8.11 -11.82 10.45
C SER A 79 7.06 -10.75 10.13
N LEU A 80 7.27 -9.51 10.57
CA LEU A 80 6.44 -8.36 10.22
C LEU A 80 6.41 -8.13 8.71
N ILE A 81 7.58 -8.01 8.07
CA ILE A 81 7.67 -7.78 6.62
C ILE A 81 7.02 -8.94 5.87
N TYR A 82 7.29 -10.19 6.27
CA TYR A 82 6.69 -11.38 5.66
C TYR A 82 5.17 -11.31 5.70
N ALA A 83 4.59 -11.12 6.90
CA ALA A 83 3.15 -11.02 7.09
C ALA A 83 2.55 -9.92 6.21
N ILE A 84 3.20 -8.76 6.10
CA ILE A 84 2.74 -7.66 5.24
C ILE A 84 2.74 -8.08 3.76
N ILE A 85 3.89 -8.53 3.23
CA ILE A 85 4.04 -8.75 1.78
C ILE A 85 3.29 -9.97 1.26
N THR A 86 2.91 -10.92 2.12
CA THR A 86 2.09 -12.09 1.76
C THR A 86 0.60 -11.91 2.07
N GLY A 87 0.20 -10.76 2.61
CA GLY A 87 -1.21 -10.48 2.91
C GLY A 87 -1.73 -11.10 4.20
N GLY A 88 -0.82 -11.49 5.09
CA GLY A 88 -1.14 -11.79 6.49
C GLY A 88 -1.71 -10.57 7.21
N GLN A 89 -2.28 -10.81 8.39
CA GLN A 89 -2.94 -9.77 9.17
C GLN A 89 -1.97 -9.15 10.18
N ILE A 90 -1.94 -7.82 10.23
CA ILE A 90 -1.23 -7.02 11.23
C ILE A 90 -2.26 -6.38 12.15
N ILE A 91 -2.14 -6.66 13.44
CA ILE A 91 -3.05 -6.17 14.48
C ILE A 91 -2.30 -5.25 15.42
N VAL A 92 -2.84 -4.05 15.61
CA VAL A 92 -2.32 -3.08 16.57
C VAL A 92 -3.31 -2.92 17.71
N ARG A 93 -2.88 -3.27 18.91
CA ARG A 93 -3.66 -3.21 20.13
C ARG A 93 -3.38 -1.92 20.88
N THR A 94 -4.36 -1.02 20.88
CA THR A 94 -4.32 0.25 21.63
C THR A 94 -5.72 0.83 21.80
N ASN A 95 -5.91 1.65 22.82
CA ASN A 95 -7.15 2.40 23.01
C ASN A 95 -7.15 3.74 22.23
N ASP A 96 -5.98 4.19 21.77
CA ASP A 96 -5.85 5.41 20.99
C ASP A 96 -5.93 5.11 19.48
N ARG A 97 -7.02 5.58 18.86
CA ARG A 97 -7.25 5.42 17.43
C ARG A 97 -6.19 6.13 16.57
N SER A 98 -5.70 7.28 17.01
CA SER A 98 -4.71 8.07 16.27
C SER A 98 -3.37 7.34 16.21
N LEU A 99 -2.91 6.77 17.33
CA LEU A 99 -1.67 5.98 17.37
C LEU A 99 -1.75 4.73 16.50
N SER A 100 -2.84 3.98 16.61
CA SER A 100 -3.10 2.83 15.75
C SER A 100 -3.05 3.21 14.26
N LYS A 101 -3.70 4.33 13.91
CA LYS A 101 -3.71 4.85 12.54
C LYS A 101 -2.31 5.24 12.06
N LEU A 102 -1.53 5.96 12.87
CA LEU A 102 -0.15 6.36 12.55
C LEU A 102 0.76 5.16 12.31
N PHE A 103 0.67 4.14 13.17
CA PHE A 103 1.43 2.91 13.04
C PHE A 103 1.07 2.16 11.76
N LEU A 104 -0.22 1.89 11.53
CA LEU A 104 -0.66 1.12 10.38
C LEU A 104 -0.40 1.86 9.07
N LEU A 105 -0.58 3.19 9.03
CA LEU A 105 -0.26 4.01 7.85
C LEU A 105 1.23 3.96 7.49
N ALA A 106 2.14 3.91 8.46
CA ALA A 106 3.56 3.76 8.17
C ALA A 106 3.86 2.46 7.40
N LEU A 107 3.21 1.35 7.78
CA LEU A 107 3.38 0.04 7.13
C LEU A 107 2.82 -0.03 5.70
N THR A 108 1.88 0.86 5.33
CA THR A 108 1.32 0.89 3.97
C THR A 108 2.36 1.16 2.89
N HIS A 109 3.49 1.78 3.24
CA HIS A 109 4.63 2.00 2.34
C HIS A 109 5.32 0.72 1.87
N LEU A 110 4.97 -0.45 2.41
CA LEU A 110 5.50 -1.73 1.97
C LEU A 110 4.60 -2.45 0.95
N LEU A 111 3.37 -1.96 0.71
CA LEU A 111 2.38 -2.60 -0.16
C LEU A 111 1.83 -1.67 -1.25
N PRO A 112 1.46 -2.21 -2.43
CA PRO A 112 0.63 -1.49 -3.39
C PRO A 112 -0.73 -1.13 -2.78
N MET A 113 -1.33 -0.02 -3.21
CA MET A 113 -2.56 0.50 -2.59
C MET A 113 -3.72 -0.51 -2.61
N GLY A 114 -3.89 -1.24 -3.72
CA GLY A 114 -4.97 -2.23 -3.85
C GLY A 114 -4.80 -3.49 -3.00
N CYS A 115 -3.64 -3.70 -2.38
CA CYS A 115 -3.41 -4.80 -1.45
C CYS A 115 -3.79 -4.44 0.00
N ILE A 116 -4.21 -3.20 0.26
CA ILE A 116 -4.46 -2.68 1.61
C ILE A 116 -5.96 -2.73 1.90
N ARG A 117 -6.32 -3.40 3.00
CA ARG A 117 -7.64 -3.38 3.62
C ARG A 117 -7.47 -2.92 5.07
N PHE A 118 -7.86 -1.67 5.31
CA PHE A 118 -7.43 -0.91 6.48
C PHE A 118 -8.59 -0.57 7.41
N LEU A 119 -8.42 -0.78 8.71
CA LEU A 119 -9.31 -0.27 9.75
C LEU A 119 -8.50 0.24 10.93
N SER A 120 -8.58 1.54 11.23
CA SER A 120 -7.74 2.18 12.26
C SER A 120 -8.10 1.80 13.70
N SER A 121 -9.35 1.42 13.99
CA SER A 121 -9.76 1.02 15.33
C SER A 121 -11.08 0.23 15.28
N SER A 122 -11.14 -0.86 16.03
CA SER A 122 -12.32 -1.70 16.20
C SER A 122 -12.45 -2.19 17.65
N ILE A 123 -13.69 -2.40 18.09
CA ILE A 123 -14.01 -3.05 19.38
C ILE A 123 -14.12 -4.57 19.28
N SER A 124 -14.19 -5.11 18.07
CA SER A 124 -14.31 -6.54 17.79
C SER A 124 -13.25 -6.99 16.79
N TYR A 125 -12.82 -8.24 16.90
CA TYR A 125 -11.93 -8.85 15.92
C TYR A 125 -12.61 -8.97 14.54
N TYR A 126 -11.81 -8.86 13.48
CA TYR A 126 -12.20 -9.13 12.10
C TYR A 126 -11.10 -9.97 11.44
N GLU A 127 -11.48 -10.87 10.55
CA GLU A 127 -10.53 -11.75 9.85
C GLU A 127 -9.68 -11.01 8.80
N SER A 128 -8.56 -11.65 8.42
CA SER A 128 -7.60 -11.16 7.42
C SER A 128 -8.20 -10.92 6.02
N THR A 129 -9.26 -11.66 5.70
CA THR A 129 -10.04 -11.52 4.46
C THR A 129 -10.71 -10.16 4.37
N LYS A 130 -11.15 -9.61 5.51
CA LYS A 130 -11.80 -8.30 5.59
C LYS A 130 -10.81 -7.17 5.79
N TYR A 131 -9.86 -7.30 6.73
CA TYR A 131 -8.83 -6.29 7.01
C TYR A 131 -7.47 -6.96 7.25
N ASN A 132 -6.48 -6.65 6.43
CA ASN A 132 -5.10 -7.08 6.69
C ASN A 132 -4.37 -6.09 7.62
N PHE A 133 -4.84 -4.84 7.74
CA PHE A 133 -4.39 -3.89 8.74
C PHE A 133 -5.54 -3.55 9.69
N LEU A 134 -5.44 -4.00 10.95
CA LEU A 134 -6.51 -3.89 11.92
C LEU A 134 -6.03 -3.25 13.23
N GLY A 135 -6.57 -2.07 13.56
CA GLY A 135 -6.50 -1.51 14.89
C GLY A 135 -7.57 -2.13 15.79
N LEU A 136 -7.18 -2.57 16.98
CA LEU A 136 -8.05 -3.29 17.89
C LEU A 136 -7.93 -2.71 19.30
N LYS A 137 -9.06 -2.51 19.99
CA LYS A 137 -9.04 -2.05 21.39
C LYS A 137 -8.46 -3.13 22.32
N LEU A 138 -7.84 -2.70 23.42
CA LEU A 138 -7.23 -3.61 24.41
C LEU A 138 -8.25 -4.59 25.04
N ALA A 139 -9.52 -4.21 25.12
CA ALA A 139 -10.58 -5.06 25.68
C ALA A 139 -11.03 -6.18 24.72
N ALA A 140 -10.72 -6.08 23.43
CA ALA A 140 -11.17 -7.06 22.45
C ALA A 140 -10.27 -8.31 22.48
N ALA A 141 -10.88 -9.48 22.42
CA ALA A 141 -10.19 -10.75 22.33
C ALA A 141 -9.89 -11.11 20.86
N ILE A 142 -8.72 -11.71 20.63
CA ILE A 142 -8.35 -12.31 19.35
C ILE A 142 -8.64 -13.82 19.48
N PRO A 143 -9.39 -14.44 18.54
CA PRO A 143 -9.60 -15.88 18.54
C PRO A 143 -8.27 -16.65 18.46
N ARG A 144 -8.19 -17.82 19.10
CA ARG A 144 -6.96 -18.64 19.11
C ARG A 144 -6.87 -19.60 17.93
N ASP A 145 -8.01 -20.02 17.38
CA ASP A 145 -8.08 -21.03 16.32
C ASP A 145 -8.12 -20.38 14.93
N LEU A 146 -7.13 -19.55 14.63
CA LEU A 146 -7.02 -18.87 13.33
C LEU A 146 -6.27 -19.74 12.33
N GLU A 147 -6.74 -19.78 11.08
CA GLU A 147 -6.04 -20.48 9.98
C GLU A 147 -4.65 -19.88 9.70
N THR A 148 -4.50 -18.58 9.92
CA THR A 148 -3.23 -17.85 9.76
C THR A 148 -3.02 -16.97 10.98
N GLU A 149 -1.90 -17.19 11.66
CA GLU A 149 -1.52 -16.40 12.83
C GLU A 149 -1.25 -14.94 12.43
N PRO A 150 -1.90 -13.96 13.10
CA PRO A 150 -1.64 -12.55 12.85
C PRO A 150 -0.33 -12.11 13.52
N PHE A 151 0.29 -11.07 12.98
CA PHE A 151 1.34 -10.33 13.68
C PHE A 151 0.66 -9.32 14.62
N VAL A 152 0.85 -9.47 15.93
CA VAL A 152 0.16 -8.66 16.95
C VAL A 152 1.15 -7.79 17.70
N VAL A 153 0.86 -6.49 17.73
CA VAL A 153 1.65 -5.49 18.46
C VAL A 153 0.75 -4.75 19.44
N ARG A 154 1.23 -4.51 20.64
CA ARG A 154 0.64 -3.58 21.59
C ARG A 154 1.42 -2.27 21.60
N LEU A 155 0.71 -1.15 21.45
CA LEU A 155 1.27 0.18 21.62
C LEU A 155 0.83 0.75 22.97
N VAL A 156 1.81 1.05 23.82
CA VAL A 156 1.59 1.64 25.13
C VAL A 156 1.96 3.13 25.07
N PRO A 157 0.98 4.05 25.17
CA PRO A 157 1.28 5.48 25.21
C PRO A 157 1.97 5.87 26.53
N PRO A 158 2.77 6.96 26.54
CA PRO A 158 3.46 7.42 27.73
C PRO A 158 2.48 7.81 28.85
N CYS A 159 2.83 7.51 30.11
CA CYS A 159 1.96 7.79 31.27
C CYS A 159 1.72 9.29 31.53
N SER A 160 2.61 10.17 31.06
CA SER A 160 2.48 11.62 31.22
C SER A 160 1.53 12.20 30.17
N LYS A 161 0.31 12.51 30.58
CA LYS A 161 -0.64 13.30 29.79
C LYS A 161 -0.15 14.74 29.69
N SER A 162 0.74 15.03 28.76
CA SER A 162 0.86 16.41 28.27
C SER A 162 -0.31 16.67 27.31
N ASP A 163 -0.80 17.90 27.25
CA ASP A 163 -1.85 18.35 26.29
C ASP A 163 -1.39 18.29 24.81
N HIS A 164 -0.21 17.72 24.55
CA HIS A 164 0.37 17.59 23.22
C HIS A 164 -0.08 16.27 22.57
N GLU A 165 -0.25 16.33 21.25
CA GLU A 165 -0.55 15.18 20.42
C GLU A 165 0.54 14.11 20.58
N ILE A 166 0.16 12.92 21.06
CA ILE A 166 1.09 11.82 21.33
C ILE A 166 1.70 11.36 20.02
N LYS A 167 3.02 11.41 19.90
CA LYS A 167 3.73 10.87 18.73
C LYS A 167 4.01 9.40 18.93
N LEU A 168 4.09 8.68 17.82
CA LEU A 168 4.39 7.26 17.85
C LEU A 168 5.75 6.95 18.49
N LEU A 169 6.75 7.83 18.27
CA LEU A 169 8.10 7.68 18.79
C LEU A 169 8.19 7.77 20.32
N ASP A 170 7.17 8.32 20.98
CA ASP A 170 7.12 8.46 22.44
C ASP A 170 6.44 7.23 23.10
N CYS A 171 5.97 6.27 22.30
CA CYS A 171 5.26 5.09 22.76
C CYS A 171 6.22 3.90 22.96
N GLU A 172 5.83 2.96 23.81
CA GLU A 172 6.48 1.66 23.90
C GLU A 172 5.77 0.67 22.97
N LEU A 173 6.55 -0.10 22.20
CA LEU A 173 6.08 -1.11 21.27
C LEU A 173 6.39 -2.50 21.83
N LEU A 174 5.36 -3.32 22.01
CA LEU A 174 5.51 -4.70 22.47
C LEU A 174 4.95 -5.64 21.41
N VAL A 175 5.80 -6.53 20.88
CA VAL A 175 5.35 -7.63 20.01
C VAL A 175 4.73 -8.71 20.89
N GLU A 176 3.44 -8.97 20.72
CA GLU A 176 2.72 -10.01 21.47
C GLU A 176 2.79 -11.35 20.77
N ASP A 177 2.57 -11.35 19.45
CA ASP A 177 2.57 -12.54 18.61
C ASP A 177 3.24 -12.23 17.26
N ALA A 178 4.08 -13.15 16.78
CA ALA A 178 4.74 -13.03 15.49
C ALA A 178 4.66 -14.36 14.73
N PRO A 179 4.03 -14.42 13.53
CA PRO A 179 3.96 -15.63 12.74
C PRO A 179 5.36 -16.10 12.31
N PRO A 180 5.61 -17.42 12.28
CA PRO A 180 6.90 -17.95 11.88
C PRO A 180 7.19 -17.66 10.40
N VAL A 181 8.42 -17.24 10.11
CA VAL A 181 8.88 -17.06 8.73
C VAL A 181 9.37 -18.40 8.16
N PRO A 182 8.90 -18.83 6.99
CA PRO A 182 9.40 -20.03 6.34
C PRO A 182 10.91 -19.98 6.10
N ILE A 183 11.59 -21.14 6.19
CA ILE A 183 13.04 -21.26 5.94
C ILE A 183 13.43 -20.68 4.58
N ARG A 184 12.60 -20.91 3.56
CA ARG A 184 12.72 -20.32 2.23
C ARG A 184 11.76 -19.15 2.11
N ALA A 185 12.22 -17.97 2.54
CA ALA A 185 11.42 -16.77 2.55
C ALA A 185 11.56 -15.98 1.22
N PRO A 186 10.52 -15.24 0.80
CA PRO A 186 10.58 -14.36 -0.37
C PRO A 186 11.76 -13.40 -0.36
N VAL A 187 12.38 -13.17 -1.52
CA VAL A 187 13.57 -12.30 -1.65
C VAL A 187 13.25 -10.85 -1.29
N LEU A 188 11.99 -10.43 -1.50
CA LEU A 188 11.50 -9.10 -1.15
C LEU A 188 11.71 -8.75 0.33
N ILE A 189 11.65 -9.74 1.23
CA ILE A 189 11.86 -9.51 2.67
C ILE A 189 13.24 -8.95 2.92
N HIS A 190 14.27 -9.53 2.27
CA HIS A 190 15.64 -9.09 2.44
C HIS A 190 15.83 -7.66 1.92
N ARG A 191 15.19 -7.33 0.80
CA ARG A 191 15.23 -5.99 0.23
C ARG A 191 14.62 -4.95 1.16
N PHE A 192 13.41 -5.18 1.65
CA PHE A 192 12.78 -4.25 2.59
C PHE A 192 13.53 -4.17 3.92
N ARG A 193 13.98 -5.29 4.47
CA ARG A 193 14.79 -5.30 5.70
C ARG A 193 16.06 -4.45 5.55
N GLN A 194 16.74 -4.58 4.41
CA GLN A 194 17.94 -3.78 4.12
C GLN A 194 17.60 -2.28 4.07
N LEU A 195 16.55 -1.89 3.35
CA LEU A 195 16.15 -0.48 3.21
C LEU A 195 15.74 0.14 4.55
N LEU A 196 15.03 -0.61 5.39
CA LEU A 196 14.55 -0.12 6.68
C LEU A 196 15.66 0.01 7.73
N LYS A 197 16.67 -0.87 7.69
CA LYS A 197 17.84 -0.80 8.59
C LYS A 197 18.96 0.12 8.07
N ASP A 198 18.80 0.74 6.90
CA ASP A 198 19.80 1.64 6.34
C ASP A 198 19.57 3.10 6.83
N TYR A 199 20.38 3.48 7.81
CA TYR A 199 20.40 4.81 8.40
C TYR A 199 20.98 5.89 7.48
N SER A 200 21.76 5.50 6.47
CA SER A 200 22.41 6.45 5.57
C SER A 200 21.45 7.04 4.54
N LEU A 201 20.29 6.39 4.32
CA LEU A 201 19.30 6.84 3.35
C LEU A 201 18.47 8.00 3.90
N SER A 202 18.47 9.09 3.15
CA SER A 202 17.53 10.20 3.36
C SER A 202 16.09 9.75 3.10
N THR A 203 15.13 10.43 3.72
CA THR A 203 13.71 10.09 3.63
C THR A 203 13.19 10.06 2.19
N ASN A 204 13.67 10.98 1.33
CA ASN A 204 13.26 11.03 -0.08
C ASN A 204 13.82 9.85 -0.88
N VAL A 205 15.07 9.47 -0.63
CA VAL A 205 15.68 8.31 -1.29
C VAL A 205 15.00 7.02 -0.83
N LEU A 206 14.67 6.92 0.46
CA LEU A 206 13.89 5.81 0.98
C LEU A 206 12.51 5.72 0.31
N ASP A 207 11.75 6.82 0.25
CA ASP A 207 10.42 6.83 -0.42
C ASP A 207 10.53 6.36 -1.87
N ALA A 208 11.44 6.98 -2.63
CA ALA A 208 11.65 6.66 -4.04
C ALA A 208 12.04 5.19 -4.22
N THR A 209 12.91 4.66 -3.36
CA THR A 209 13.38 3.28 -3.45
C THR A 209 12.30 2.27 -3.04
N LEU A 210 11.52 2.57 -2.00
CA LEU A 210 10.37 1.75 -1.62
C LEU A 210 9.33 1.74 -2.75
N ARG A 211 9.00 2.90 -3.30
CA ARG A 211 8.07 3.03 -4.43
C ARG A 211 8.54 2.24 -5.66
N ALA A 212 9.80 2.41 -6.06
CA ALA A 212 10.38 1.66 -7.17
C ALA A 212 10.35 0.14 -6.92
N THR A 213 10.65 -0.30 -5.69
CA THR A 213 10.58 -1.71 -5.31
C THR A 213 9.14 -2.24 -5.41
N ARG A 214 8.15 -1.49 -4.93
CA ARG A 214 6.72 -1.86 -5.07
C ARG A 214 6.31 -1.92 -6.54
N GLU A 215 6.69 -0.94 -7.35
CA GLU A 215 6.35 -0.91 -8.78
C GLU A 215 6.97 -2.07 -9.56
N GLU A 216 8.21 -2.46 -9.24
CA GLU A 216 8.86 -3.62 -9.83
C GLU A 216 8.08 -4.91 -9.54
N TRP A 217 7.75 -5.15 -8.27
CA TRP A 217 7.04 -6.35 -7.85
C TRP A 217 5.59 -6.38 -8.33
N LEU A 218 4.93 -5.23 -8.39
CA LEU A 218 3.59 -5.10 -8.97
C LEU A 218 3.61 -5.39 -10.48
N SER A 219 4.65 -4.96 -11.19
CA SER A 219 4.82 -5.27 -12.62
C SER A 219 5.02 -6.76 -12.87
N LYS A 220 5.76 -7.45 -11.98
CA LYS A 220 5.86 -8.92 -11.99
C LYS A 220 4.50 -9.57 -11.74
N ALA A 221 3.75 -9.10 -10.75
CA ALA A 221 2.41 -9.61 -10.46
C ALA A 221 1.43 -9.41 -11.64
N LYS A 222 1.49 -8.26 -12.34
CA LYS A 222 0.72 -8.00 -13.56
C LYS A 222 1.05 -8.99 -14.67
N LEU A 223 2.33 -9.24 -14.93
CA LEU A 223 2.78 -10.20 -15.94
C LEU A 223 2.25 -11.60 -15.61
N VAL A 224 2.43 -12.04 -14.36
CA VAL A 224 1.91 -13.33 -13.89
C VAL A 224 0.39 -13.41 -14.06
N TYR A 225 -0.34 -12.34 -13.73
CA TYR A 225 -1.79 -12.27 -13.95
C TYR A 225 -2.15 -12.43 -15.43
N GLN A 226 -1.54 -11.64 -16.32
CA GLN A 226 -1.80 -11.69 -17.75
C GLN A 226 -1.52 -13.07 -18.35
N VAL A 227 -0.39 -13.67 -17.97
CA VAL A 227 0.03 -14.99 -18.44
C VAL A 227 -0.90 -16.08 -17.91
N SER A 228 -1.30 -16.01 -16.63
CA SER A 228 -2.20 -16.99 -16.01
C SER A 228 -3.62 -17.02 -16.62
N ARG A 229 -4.00 -15.96 -17.34
CA ARG A 229 -5.30 -15.82 -18.00
C ARG A 229 -5.30 -16.20 -19.47
N GLN A 230 -4.15 -16.52 -20.03
CA GLN A 230 -4.06 -16.99 -21.42
C GLN A 230 -4.80 -18.32 -21.59
N LYS A 231 -5.39 -18.52 -22.77
CA LYS A 231 -6.10 -19.77 -23.11
C LYS A 231 -5.13 -20.95 -23.25
N GLU A 232 -3.90 -20.67 -23.66
CA GLU A 232 -2.84 -21.67 -23.81
C GLU A 232 -2.28 -22.10 -22.46
N ARG A 233 -1.90 -23.39 -22.36
CA ARG A 233 -1.21 -23.90 -21.17
C ARG A 233 0.23 -23.40 -21.16
N ILE A 234 0.47 -22.35 -20.40
CA ILE A 234 1.81 -21.79 -20.19
C ILE A 234 2.40 -22.37 -18.91
N ASP A 235 3.67 -22.76 -18.97
CA ASP A 235 4.42 -23.19 -17.80
C ASP A 235 4.72 -21.99 -16.87
N MET A 236 3.91 -21.84 -15.83
CA MET A 236 4.05 -20.76 -14.84
C MET A 236 5.37 -20.84 -14.07
N ASP A 237 5.96 -22.02 -13.93
CA ASP A 237 7.23 -22.20 -13.22
C ASP A 237 8.38 -21.61 -14.04
N ALA A 238 8.36 -21.82 -15.36
CA ALA A 238 9.28 -21.19 -16.29
C ALA A 238 9.10 -19.66 -16.31
N VAL A 239 7.86 -19.16 -16.30
CA VAL A 239 7.56 -17.72 -16.26
C VAL A 239 8.13 -17.06 -15.00
N ILE A 240 7.90 -17.68 -13.83
CA ILE A 240 8.42 -17.20 -12.54
C ILE A 240 9.95 -17.14 -12.56
N LYS A 241 10.61 -18.14 -13.17
CA LYS A 241 12.05 -18.16 -13.33
C LYS A 241 12.55 -17.05 -14.27
N ILE A 242 11.85 -16.77 -15.37
CA ILE A 242 12.19 -15.71 -16.34
C ILE A 242 12.12 -14.31 -15.69
N ILE A 243 11.11 -14.06 -14.86
CA ILE A 243 10.98 -12.79 -14.11
C ILE A 243 11.92 -12.68 -12.91
N LYS A 244 12.89 -13.61 -12.80
CA LYS A 244 13.90 -13.70 -11.73
C LYS A 244 13.30 -13.85 -10.33
N CYS A 245 12.18 -14.57 -10.23
CA CYS A 245 11.58 -14.97 -8.97
C CYS A 245 11.85 -16.45 -8.69
N GLY A 246 11.91 -16.81 -7.41
CA GLY A 246 11.94 -18.20 -6.95
C GLY A 246 10.55 -18.75 -6.63
N ALA A 247 10.46 -20.05 -6.35
CA ALA A 247 9.20 -20.69 -5.96
C ALA A 247 8.61 -20.08 -4.69
N GLN A 248 9.45 -19.64 -3.76
CA GLN A 248 9.06 -18.97 -2.52
C GLN A 248 8.39 -17.61 -2.75
N ASP A 249 8.64 -16.94 -3.86
CA ASP A 249 8.07 -15.62 -4.16
C ASP A 249 6.61 -15.71 -4.65
N ARG A 250 6.11 -16.93 -4.91
CA ARG A 250 4.73 -17.15 -5.39
C ARG A 250 3.67 -16.61 -4.46
N CYS A 251 3.86 -16.74 -3.16
CA CYS A 251 2.88 -16.23 -2.19
C CYS A 251 2.72 -14.71 -2.30
N VAL A 252 3.83 -13.97 -2.47
CA VAL A 252 3.83 -12.52 -2.71
C VAL A 252 3.13 -12.21 -4.03
N LEU A 253 3.51 -12.88 -5.12
CA LEU A 253 2.92 -12.65 -6.44
C LEU A 253 1.41 -12.92 -6.46
N ASN A 254 0.95 -14.00 -5.81
CA ASN A 254 -0.47 -14.34 -5.73
C ASN A 254 -1.25 -13.32 -4.91
N PHE A 255 -0.70 -12.89 -3.77
CA PHE A 255 -1.33 -11.85 -2.97
C PHE A 255 -1.41 -10.52 -3.73
N TRP A 256 -0.33 -10.09 -4.39
CA TRP A 256 -0.27 -8.79 -5.06
C TRP A 256 -1.17 -8.73 -6.31
N GLN A 257 -1.37 -9.87 -6.98
CA GLN A 257 -2.38 -9.99 -8.05
C GLN A 257 -3.80 -9.72 -7.56
N SER A 258 -4.12 -10.08 -6.31
CA SER A 258 -5.44 -9.81 -5.73
C SER A 258 -5.71 -8.29 -5.65
N GLY A 259 -4.67 -7.49 -5.40
CA GLY A 259 -4.74 -6.03 -5.31
C GLY A 259 -4.64 -5.27 -6.64
N LEU A 260 -4.64 -5.96 -7.79
CA LEU A 260 -4.78 -5.28 -9.08
C LEU A 260 -6.19 -4.68 -9.23
N SER A 261 -6.27 -3.50 -9.85
CA SER A 261 -7.53 -2.77 -10.02
C SER A 261 -8.53 -3.57 -10.86
N LYS A 262 -9.83 -3.39 -10.59
CA LYS A 262 -10.92 -4.05 -11.34
C LYS A 262 -10.89 -3.64 -12.80
N VAL A 263 -10.65 -2.36 -13.08
CA VAL A 263 -10.53 -1.84 -14.45
C VAL A 263 -9.39 -2.54 -15.21
N TYR A 264 -8.21 -2.67 -14.60
CA TYR A 264 -7.09 -3.37 -15.23
C TYR A 264 -7.38 -4.84 -15.47
N LYS A 265 -7.96 -5.54 -14.48
CA LYS A 265 -8.34 -6.95 -14.63
C LYS A 265 -9.31 -7.15 -15.78
N GLN A 266 -10.31 -6.27 -15.91
CA GLN A 266 -11.28 -6.31 -17.00
C GLN A 266 -10.60 -6.08 -18.37
N GLN A 267 -9.73 -5.06 -18.48
CA GLN A 267 -8.99 -4.79 -19.71
C GLN A 267 -8.14 -5.98 -20.18
N VAL A 268 -7.49 -6.69 -19.26
CA VAL A 268 -6.73 -7.90 -19.58
C VAL A 268 -7.66 -8.99 -20.12
N ILE A 269 -8.80 -9.23 -19.48
CA ILE A 269 -9.79 -10.22 -19.92
C ILE A 269 -10.34 -9.88 -21.30
N ASP A 270 -10.71 -8.62 -21.53
CA ASP A 270 -11.24 -8.15 -22.81
C ASP A 270 -10.21 -8.30 -23.93
N THR A 271 -8.94 -7.99 -23.64
CA THR A 271 -7.83 -8.15 -24.61
C THR A 271 -7.66 -9.61 -25.01
N ILE A 272 -7.74 -10.54 -24.04
CA ILE A 272 -7.60 -12.00 -24.28
C ILE A 272 -8.82 -12.59 -25.00
N ASN A 273 -10.01 -12.02 -24.77
CA ASN A 273 -11.22 -12.46 -25.46
C ASN A 273 -11.27 -11.97 -26.90
N ASN A 274 -10.72 -10.79 -27.18
CA ASN A 274 -10.66 -10.17 -28.50
C ASN A 274 -9.46 -10.63 -29.34
N SER A 275 -8.53 -11.38 -28.74
CA SER A 275 -7.42 -12.09 -29.42
C SER A 275 -7.77 -13.55 -29.70
#